data_AF-A0A7X7JN74-F1
#
_entry.id   AF-A0A7X7JN74-F1
#
_cell.length_a   1.000
_cell.length_b   1.000
_cell.length_c   1.000
_cell.angle_alpha   90.00
_cell.angle_beta   90.00
_cell.angle_gamma   90.00
#
_symmetry.space_group_name_H-M   'P 1'
#
loop_
_entity.id
_entity.type
_entity.pdbx_description
1 polymer ?
#
loop_
_entity_poly.entity_id
_entity_poly.type
_entity_poly.pdbx_seq_one_letter_code
_entity_poly.pdbx_strand_id
1 'polypeptide(L)'
;MELLPKIPVDASLRLNVFCTRDQDAWRLYVAPGSCPRVLRPLLDQHWEAYPLLLDFDDLDHYLAAQGASVEKRWSRSGSVELSAHGASAIALANWLAAAAASGVR
;
A
#
# COMPACT_ATOMS: atom_id res chain seq x y z
N MET A 1 -2.51 -2.01 -34.22
CA MET A 1 -2.53 -2.09 -32.74
C MET A 1 -1.10 -2.07 -32.26
N GLU A 2 -0.61 -0.90 -31.88
CA GLU A 2 0.70 -0.79 -31.20
C GLU A 2 0.55 -1.39 -29.80
N LEU A 3 1.25 -2.50 -29.57
CA LEU A 3 1.47 -3.04 -28.23
C LEU A 3 2.34 -2.02 -27.50
N LEU A 4 1.73 -1.24 -26.60
CA LEU A 4 2.47 -0.42 -25.65
C LEU A 4 3.54 -1.30 -24.99
N PRO A 5 4.81 -0.84 -24.91
CA PRO A 5 5.85 -1.62 -24.26
C PRO A 5 5.40 -1.90 -22.83
N LYS A 6 5.31 -3.18 -22.46
CA LYS A 6 5.18 -3.59 -21.05
C LYS A 6 6.43 -3.08 -20.36
N ILE A 7 6.32 -1.95 -19.68
CA ILE A 7 7.38 -1.42 -18.81
C ILE A 7 7.75 -2.59 -17.90
N PRO A 8 9.02 -3.05 -17.91
CA PRO A 8 9.45 -4.11 -17.02
C PRO A 8 9.16 -3.63 -15.60
N VAL A 9 8.27 -4.34 -14.90
CA VAL A 9 8.13 -4.14 -13.46
C VAL A 9 9.47 -4.49 -12.87
N ASP A 10 10.13 -3.50 -12.28
CA ASP A 10 11.40 -3.70 -11.60
C ASP A 10 11.20 -4.77 -10.51
N ALA A 11 11.77 -5.95 -10.71
CA ALA A 11 11.68 -7.05 -9.76
C ALA A 11 12.34 -6.72 -8.41
N SER A 12 13.15 -5.65 -8.35
CA SER A 12 13.74 -5.14 -7.12
C SER A 12 12.78 -4.26 -6.31
N LEU A 13 11.64 -3.85 -6.88
CA LEU A 13 10.66 -3.04 -6.17
C LEU A 13 10.14 -3.81 -4.96
N ARG A 14 10.32 -3.20 -3.78
CA ARG A 14 9.81 -3.69 -2.51
C ARG A 14 9.01 -2.58 -1.86
N LEU A 15 7.84 -2.93 -1.35
CA LEU A 15 7.01 -2.04 -0.55
C LEU A 15 6.79 -2.70 0.80
N ASN A 16 7.26 -2.03 1.85
CA ASN A 16 6.93 -2.34 3.22
C ASN A 16 6.18 -1.15 3.81
N VAL A 17 5.00 -1.41 4.36
CA VAL A 17 4.22 -0.39 5.07
C VAL A 17 3.83 -0.90 6.44
N PHE A 18 3.85 0.02 7.40
CA PHE A 18 3.35 -0.23 8.74
C PHE A 18 2.06 0.56 8.94
N CYS A 19 1.01 -0.12 9.36
CA CYS A 19 -0.28 0.49 9.64
C CYS A 19 -0.61 0.31 11.12
N THR A 20 -0.96 1.38 11.81
CA THR A 20 -1.45 1.32 13.17
C THR A 20 -2.79 2.00 13.29
N ARG A 21 -3.63 1.48 14.19
CA ARG A 21 -4.92 2.09 14.49
C ARG A 21 -4.71 3.31 15.39
N ASP A 22 -5.34 4.41 15.03
CA ASP A 22 -5.44 5.63 15.83
C ASP A 22 -6.93 6.04 15.83
N GLN A 23 -7.59 5.80 16.97
CA GLN A 23 -9.04 5.93 17.10
C GLN A 23 -9.80 5.10 16.04
N ASP A 24 -10.60 5.77 15.20
CA ASP A 24 -11.45 5.15 14.17
C ASP A 24 -10.77 5.06 12.79
N ALA A 25 -9.50 5.48 12.68
CA ALA A 25 -8.75 5.50 11.44
C ALA A 25 -7.43 4.72 11.55
N TRP A 26 -6.85 4.46 10.40
CA TRP A 26 -5.50 3.94 10.27
C TRP A 26 -4.53 5.07 9.96
N ARG A 27 -3.37 4.98 10.59
CA ARG A 27 -2.18 5.74 10.24
C ARG A 27 -1.21 4.80 9.54
N LEU A 28 -0.78 5.20 8.36
CA LEU A 28 0.15 4.45 7.54
C LEU A 28 1.51 5.11 7.54
N TYR A 29 2.56 4.29 7.63
CA TYR A 29 3.96 4.68 7.58
C TYR A 29 4.64 3.96 6.43
N VAL A 30 5.41 4.69 5.64
CA VAL A 30 6.24 4.12 4.56
C VAL A 30 7.70 4.44 4.83
N ALA A 31 8.59 3.46 4.70
CA ALA A 31 10.02 3.74 4.76
C ALA A 31 10.44 4.62 3.56
N PRO A 32 11.15 5.75 3.77
CA PRO A 32 11.49 6.70 2.71
C PRO A 32 12.18 6.06 1.50
N GLY A 33 13.12 5.15 1.76
CA GLY A 33 13.92 4.48 0.73
C GLY A 33 13.16 3.48 -0.12
N SER A 34 11.96 3.07 0.29
CA SER A 34 11.12 2.10 -0.44
C SER A 34 9.78 2.68 -0.88
N CYS A 35 9.60 4.00 -0.80
CA CYS A 35 8.33 4.65 -1.14
C CYS A 35 8.10 4.66 -2.67
N PRO A 36 7.07 3.98 -3.19
CA PRO A 36 6.67 4.07 -4.58
C PRO A 36 6.21 5.49 -4.91
N ARG A 37 6.47 5.95 -6.14
CA ARG A 37 6.12 7.31 -6.59
C ARG A 37 4.62 7.62 -6.44
N VAL A 38 3.76 6.62 -6.62
CA VAL A 38 2.30 6.77 -6.50
C VAL A 38 1.84 7.10 -5.06
N LEU A 39 2.60 6.67 -4.04
CA LEU A 39 2.27 6.99 -2.65
C LEU A 39 2.81 8.35 -2.21
N ARG A 40 3.86 8.87 -2.86
CA ARG A 40 4.56 10.07 -2.39
C ARG A 40 3.65 11.29 -2.16
N PRO A 41 2.67 11.60 -3.03
CA PRO A 41 1.77 12.75 -2.83
C PRO A 41 0.83 12.60 -1.63
N LEU A 42 0.65 11.39 -1.12
CA LEU A 42 -0.26 11.08 0.00
C LEU A 42 0.43 11.19 1.35
N LEU A 43 1.76 11.21 1.36
CA LEU A 43 2.57 11.19 2.56
C LEU A 43 3.01 12.59 2.96
N ASP A 44 2.94 12.87 4.25
CA ASP A 44 3.45 14.11 4.83
C ASP A 44 4.99 14.14 4.91
N GLN A 45 5.54 15.12 5.63
CA GLN A 45 6.98 15.25 5.83
C GLN A 45 7.59 14.13 6.70
N HIS A 46 6.78 13.40 7.47
CA HIS A 46 7.18 12.29 8.32
C HIS A 46 7.02 10.92 7.62
N TRP A 47 6.63 10.93 6.34
CA TRP A 47 6.36 9.71 5.56
C TRP A 47 5.13 8.96 6.07
N GLU A 48 4.15 9.72 6.56
CA GLU A 48 2.91 9.23 7.11
C GLU A 48 1.71 9.64 6.23
N ALA A 49 0.71 8.77 6.16
CA ALA A 49 -0.63 9.12 5.68
C ALA A 49 -1.65 8.85 6.79
N TYR A 50 -2.44 9.87 7.12
CA TYR A 50 -3.50 9.82 8.12
C TYR A 50 -4.51 10.96 7.89
N PRO A 51 -5.82 10.74 8.13
CA PRO A 51 -6.47 9.48 8.47
C PRO A 51 -6.77 8.61 7.24
N LEU A 52 -6.69 7.28 7.38
CA LEU A 52 -7.09 6.32 6.34
C LEU A 52 -8.16 5.35 6.84
N LEU A 53 -9.12 5.03 5.97
CA LEU A 53 -10.05 3.91 6.17
C LEU A 53 -9.50 2.71 5.43
N LEU A 54 -8.88 1.78 6.17
CA LEU A 54 -8.32 0.55 5.62
C LEU A 54 -9.15 -0.63 6.09
N ASP A 55 -9.58 -1.42 5.11
CA ASP A 55 -10.21 -2.72 5.29
C ASP A 55 -9.26 -3.77 4.70
N PHE A 56 -8.69 -4.62 5.55
CA PHE A 56 -7.69 -5.60 5.11
C PHE A 56 -8.30 -6.84 4.46
N ASP A 57 -9.61 -7.04 4.59
CA ASP A 57 -10.33 -8.08 3.84
C ASP A 57 -10.61 -7.58 2.41
N ASP A 58 -10.95 -6.29 2.25
CA ASP A 58 -11.00 -5.63 0.94
C ASP A 58 -9.65 -5.69 0.21
N LEU A 59 -8.54 -5.45 0.93
CA LEU A 59 -7.19 -5.61 0.38
C LEU A 59 -6.97 -7.03 -0.18
N ASP A 60 -7.36 -8.06 0.54
CA ASP A 60 -7.17 -9.45 0.09
C ASP A 60 -7.99 -9.74 -1.18
N HIS A 61 -9.23 -9.29 -1.22
CA HIS A 61 -10.08 -9.41 -2.40
C HIS A 61 -9.49 -8.67 -3.61
N TYR A 62 -9.03 -7.43 -3.40
CA TYR A 62 -8.39 -6.62 -4.44
C TYR A 62 -7.13 -7.30 -4.99
N LEU A 63 -6.25 -7.82 -4.12
CA LEU A 63 -5.02 -8.49 -4.55
C LEU A 63 -5.30 -9.81 -5.27
N ALA A 64 -6.25 -10.61 -4.76
CA ALA A 64 -6.65 -11.86 -5.40
C ALA A 64 -7.18 -11.64 -6.83
N ALA A 65 -7.98 -10.58 -7.04
CA ALA A 65 -8.48 -10.21 -8.37
C ALA A 65 -7.37 -9.85 -9.37
N GLN A 66 -6.19 -9.47 -8.88
CA GLN A 66 -5.01 -9.15 -9.69
C GLN A 66 -3.99 -10.29 -9.78
N GLY A 67 -4.26 -11.43 -9.14
CA GLY A 67 -3.27 -12.51 -9.01
C GLY A 67 -2.03 -12.09 -8.21
N ALA A 68 -2.18 -11.11 -7.32
CA ALA A 68 -1.14 -10.57 -6.46
C ALA A 68 -1.29 -11.09 -5.02
N SER A 69 -0.24 -10.95 -4.22
CA SER A 69 -0.24 -11.35 -2.82
C SER A 69 0.68 -10.45 -1.98
N VAL A 70 0.36 -10.33 -0.70
CA VAL A 70 1.10 -9.52 0.27
C VAL A 70 1.34 -10.36 1.54
N GLU A 71 2.53 -10.27 2.12
CA GLU A 71 2.75 -10.79 3.48
C GLU A 71 2.11 -9.83 4.46
N LYS A 72 1.20 -10.33 5.31
CA LYS A 72 0.55 -9.56 6.38
C LYS A 72 0.99 -10.11 7.73
N ARG A 73 1.55 -9.24 8.58
CA ARG A 73 1.96 -9.60 9.94
C ARG A 73 1.29 -8.69 10.96
N TRP A 74 0.39 -9.27 11.74
CA TRP A 74 -0.30 -8.57 12.81
C TRP A 74 0.52 -8.56 14.10
N SER A 75 0.60 -7.40 14.73
CA SER A 75 1.17 -7.25 16.08
C SER A 75 0.11 -7.57 17.14
N ARG A 76 0.57 -7.78 18.39
CA ARG A 76 -0.33 -7.96 19.54
C ARG A 76 -1.19 -6.72 19.86
N SER A 77 -0.74 -5.53 19.42
CA SER A 77 -1.46 -4.27 19.61
C SER A 77 -2.47 -3.99 18.49
N GLY A 78 -2.62 -4.89 17.53
CA GLY A 78 -3.53 -4.71 16.39
C GLY A 78 -2.97 -3.83 15.27
N SER A 79 -1.68 -3.50 15.30
CA SER A 79 -0.98 -2.91 14.15
C SER A 79 -0.65 -4.00 13.13
N VAL A 80 -0.42 -3.63 11.87
CA VAL A 80 -0.09 -4.57 10.80
C VAL A 80 1.07 -4.09 9.95
N GLU A 81 2.00 -4.99 9.68
CA GLU A 81 3.05 -4.83 8.67
C GLU A 81 2.61 -5.53 7.39
N LEU A 82 2.66 -4.81 6.27
CA LEU A 82 2.39 -5.35 4.94
C LEU A 82 3.67 -5.29 4.11
N SER A 83 4.07 -6.41 3.52
CA SER A 83 5.27 -6.51 2.68
C SER A 83 4.94 -7.14 1.34
N ALA A 84 5.35 -6.48 0.25
CA ALA A 84 5.14 -6.97 -1.11
C ALA A 84 6.34 -6.64 -2.01
N HIS A 85 6.47 -7.41 -3.10
CA HIS A 85 7.54 -7.24 -4.09
C HIS A 85 7.03 -7.23 -5.53
N GLY A 86 7.77 -6.60 -6.44
CA GLY A 86 7.46 -6.56 -7.87
C GLY A 86 6.02 -6.12 -8.16
N ALA A 87 5.27 -6.92 -8.91
CA ALA A 87 3.89 -6.61 -9.28
C ALA A 87 2.96 -6.47 -8.06
N SER A 88 3.14 -7.29 -7.02
CA SER A 88 2.36 -7.16 -5.79
C SER A 88 2.63 -5.85 -5.06
N ALA A 89 3.87 -5.34 -5.09
CA ALA A 89 4.19 -4.05 -4.49
C ALA A 89 3.47 -2.90 -5.21
N ILE A 90 3.35 -2.98 -6.54
CA ILE A 90 2.57 -2.02 -7.33
C ILE A 90 1.07 -2.13 -6.98
N ALA A 91 0.54 -3.34 -6.94
CA ALA A 91 -0.87 -3.57 -6.60
C ALA A 91 -1.21 -3.01 -5.21
N LEU A 92 -0.37 -3.30 -4.20
CA LEU A 92 -0.50 -2.76 -2.85
C LEU A 92 -0.43 -1.22 -2.84
N ALA A 93 0.53 -0.62 -3.56
CA ALA A 93 0.64 0.83 -3.64
C ALA A 93 -0.60 1.48 -4.26
N ASN A 94 -1.17 0.87 -5.30
CA ASN A 94 -2.38 1.37 -5.96
C ASN A 94 -3.61 1.27 -5.05
N TRP A 95 -3.75 0.16 -4.31
CA TRP A 95 -4.84 0.01 -3.35
C TRP A 95 -4.76 1.07 -2.23
N LEU A 96 -3.58 1.28 -1.67
CA LEU A 96 -3.34 2.32 -0.67
C LEU A 96 -3.64 3.72 -1.20
N ALA A 97 -3.27 4.01 -2.45
CA ALA A 97 -3.59 5.28 -3.08
C ALA A 97 -5.10 5.47 -3.29
N ALA A 98 -5.82 4.41 -3.65
CA ALA A 98 -7.27 4.44 -3.76
C ALA A 98 -7.95 4.64 -2.41
N ALA A 99 -7.49 3.96 -1.36
CA ALA A 99 -8.00 4.12 0.01
C ALA A 99 -7.77 5.53 0.56
N ALA A 100 -6.63 6.15 0.22
CA ALA A 100 -6.39 7.55 0.56
C ALA A 100 -7.33 8.50 -0.18
N ALA A 101 -7.59 8.25 -1.47
CA ALA A 101 -8.49 9.07 -2.28
C ALA A 101 -9.96 8.95 -1.85
N SER A 102 -10.40 7.77 -1.39
CA SER A 102 -11.77 7.55 -0.91
C SER A 102 -12.05 8.16 0.47
N GLY A 103 -10.98 8.44 1.25
CA GLY A 103 -11.03 9.14 2.53
C GLY A 103 -11.00 10.67 2.44
N VAL A 104 -10.72 11.25 1.27
CA VAL A 104 -10.82 12.70 1.04
C VAL A 104 -12.30 13.06 0.94
N ARG A 105 -12.86 13.58 2.04
CA ARG A 105 -14.11 14.34 2.05
C ARG A 105 -13.85 15.77 2.47
#